data_AF-A0AB39T7H2-F1
#
_entry.id   AF-A0AB39T7H2-F1
#
_cell.length_a   1.000
_cell.length_b   1.000
_cell.length_c   1.000
_cell.angle_alpha   90.00
_cell.angle_beta   90.00
_cell.angle_gamma   90.00
#
_symmetry.space_group_name_H-M   'P 1'
#
loop_
_entity.id
_entity.type
_entity.pdbx_description
1 polymer ?
#
loop_
_entity_poly.entity_id
_entity_poly.type
_entity_poly.pdbx_seq_one_letter_code
_entity_poly.pdbx_strand_id
1 'polypeptide(L)'
;MPWKRTTSLVAVAALAVLGLTACGTDGTDGKGGATATAPTQAPTDGGASPTTDAPATGGVKKPDDLPAGLPLPSGELTSVTGSQGAYVLTFTAQDPKAVVAEYRKALEGAQYTVVDVAGIFTATSDKTSVSVATTADTVVLTLATL
;
A
#
# COMPACT_ATOMS: atom_id res chain seq x y z
N MET A 1 27.45 37.31 -1.98
CA MET A 1 26.23 37.70 -1.23
C MET A 1 25.56 36.43 -0.70
N PRO A 2 25.69 36.09 0.60
CA PRO A 2 25.03 34.91 1.15
C PRO A 2 23.63 35.25 1.68
N TRP A 3 22.59 34.80 0.99
CA TRP A 3 21.21 34.99 1.44
C TRP A 3 20.83 33.88 2.41
N LYS A 4 20.77 34.22 3.70
CA LYS A 4 20.24 33.37 4.78
C LYS A 4 18.72 33.27 4.62
N ARG A 5 18.16 32.07 4.44
CA ARG A 5 16.72 31.83 4.59
C ARG A 5 16.46 31.23 5.97
N THR A 6 15.76 32.00 6.78
CA THR A 6 15.36 31.70 8.15
C THR A 6 14.13 30.81 8.12
N THR A 7 14.26 29.59 8.66
CA THR A 7 13.17 28.62 8.81
C THR A 7 12.49 28.86 10.15
N SER A 8 11.20 29.20 10.13
CA SER A 8 10.37 29.28 11.35
C SER A 8 9.54 28.00 11.47
N LEU A 9 9.73 27.28 12.58
CA LEU A 9 8.94 26.12 12.98
C LEU A 9 8.01 26.48 14.15
N VAL A 10 6.94 25.68 14.24
CA VAL A 10 6.09 25.38 15.40
C VAL A 10 4.89 26.29 15.69
N ALA A 11 3.70 25.69 15.59
CA ALA A 11 2.69 25.78 16.65
C ALA A 11 1.88 24.48 16.70
N VAL A 12 2.11 23.68 17.75
CA VAL A 12 1.25 22.60 18.21
C VAL A 12 0.11 23.23 19.02
N ALA A 13 -1.13 22.84 18.75
CA ALA A 13 -2.26 23.09 19.65
C ALA A 13 -3.18 21.87 19.66
N ALA A 14 -3.56 21.48 20.87
CA ALA A 14 -4.11 20.21 21.26
C ALA A 14 -5.65 20.19 21.36
N LEU A 15 -6.17 18.98 21.63
CA LEU A 15 -7.40 18.65 22.36
C LEU A 15 -8.77 18.88 21.68
N ALA A 16 -9.50 17.78 21.47
CA ALA A 16 -10.86 17.61 22.00
C ALA A 16 -11.27 16.14 22.05
N VAL A 17 -12.02 15.82 23.09
CA VAL A 17 -12.41 14.51 23.61
C VAL A 17 -13.90 14.25 23.27
N LEU A 18 -14.33 12.98 23.35
CA LEU A 18 -15.72 12.47 23.45
C LEU A 18 -16.55 12.34 22.17
N GLY A 19 -16.99 11.10 21.91
CA GLY A 19 -18.03 10.80 20.93
C GLY A 19 -18.39 9.31 20.84
N LEU A 20 -18.61 8.67 21.99
CA LEU A 20 -19.25 7.35 22.09
C LEU A 20 -20.69 7.47 21.57
N THR A 21 -21.00 6.92 20.41
CA THR A 21 -22.39 6.71 19.94
C THR A 21 -22.71 5.22 19.96
N ALA A 22 -22.86 4.68 21.18
CA ALA A 22 -23.61 3.46 21.42
C ALA A 22 -25.01 3.87 21.88
N CYS A 23 -26.00 3.70 21.00
CA CYS A 23 -27.42 3.81 21.34
C CYS A 23 -28.20 2.84 20.44
N GLY A 24 -28.99 1.95 21.04
CA GLY A 24 -29.69 0.87 20.36
C GLY A 24 -29.80 -0.40 21.22
N THR A 25 -30.34 -0.41 22.44
CA THR A 25 -31.78 -0.44 22.83
C THR A 25 -32.20 -1.83 23.33
N ASP A 26 -32.68 -1.83 24.59
CA ASP A 26 -33.63 -2.70 25.30
C ASP A 26 -33.50 -4.23 25.47
N GLY A 27 -33.48 -4.63 26.76
CA GLY A 27 -34.35 -5.64 27.41
C GLY A 27 -34.10 -7.12 27.10
N THR A 28 -34.26 -8.10 27.99
CA THR A 28 -34.87 -8.24 29.32
C THR A 28 -34.43 -9.62 29.87
N ASP A 29 -34.33 -9.71 31.20
CA ASP A 29 -34.23 -10.84 32.13
C ASP A 29 -34.24 -12.31 31.64
N GLY A 30 -33.39 -13.15 32.27
CA GLY A 30 -33.60 -14.61 32.27
C GLY A 30 -32.49 -15.42 32.96
N LYS A 31 -32.79 -15.95 34.15
CA LYS A 31 -31.95 -16.88 34.93
C LYS A 31 -31.46 -18.12 34.15
N GLY A 32 -30.21 -18.50 34.43
CA GLY A 32 -29.86 -19.89 34.77
C GLY A 32 -29.20 -20.73 33.67
N GLY A 33 -28.23 -21.54 34.09
CA GLY A 33 -27.91 -22.81 33.41
C GLY A 33 -26.56 -22.89 32.71
N ALA A 34 -25.63 -23.56 33.38
CA ALA A 34 -24.59 -24.48 32.89
C ALA A 34 -24.28 -24.60 31.38
N THR A 35 -22.96 -24.58 31.11
CA THR A 35 -22.20 -25.50 30.23
C THR A 35 -22.66 -25.73 28.79
N ALA A 36 -21.85 -25.33 27.80
CA ALA A 36 -21.38 -26.20 26.71
C ALA A 36 -20.48 -25.44 25.71
N THR A 37 -19.33 -26.04 25.46
CA THR A 37 -18.40 -25.76 24.36
C THR A 37 -19.08 -26.09 23.02
N ALA A 38 -19.27 -25.09 22.14
CA ALA A 38 -19.32 -25.21 20.67
C ALA A 38 -19.60 -23.83 20.04
N PRO A 39 -18.74 -23.28 19.15
CA PRO A 39 -19.22 -22.32 18.17
C PRO A 39 -20.00 -23.08 17.08
N THR A 40 -21.31 -23.06 17.22
CA THR A 40 -22.28 -23.37 16.16
C THR A 40 -22.04 -22.44 14.98
N GLN A 41 -21.97 -23.04 13.77
CA GLN A 41 -21.96 -22.35 12.49
C GLN A 41 -23.14 -21.40 12.38
N ALA A 42 -22.87 -20.13 12.04
CA ALA A 42 -23.85 -19.22 11.49
C ALA A 42 -23.59 -19.05 9.97
N PRO A 43 -24.62 -18.92 9.11
CA PRO A 43 -24.47 -18.87 7.67
C PRO A 43 -23.86 -17.55 7.18
N THR A 44 -23.19 -17.66 6.04
CA THR A 44 -22.47 -16.64 5.27
C THR A 44 -23.25 -15.38 4.93
N ASP A 45 -22.66 -14.22 5.25
CA ASP A 45 -22.82 -12.98 4.49
C ASP A 45 -21.45 -12.31 4.33
N GLY A 46 -20.94 -12.33 3.09
CA GLY A 46 -20.06 -11.29 2.54
C GLY A 46 -18.66 -11.08 3.14
N GLY A 47 -18.07 -12.06 3.82
CA GLY A 47 -16.65 -11.99 4.19
C GLY A 47 -15.77 -12.32 3.00
N ALA A 48 -15.32 -11.32 2.24
CA ALA A 48 -14.19 -11.48 1.32
C ALA A 48 -13.00 -11.99 2.14
N SER A 49 -12.76 -13.29 2.09
CA SER A 49 -11.57 -13.90 2.65
C SER A 49 -10.37 -13.20 1.98
N PRO A 50 -9.33 -12.77 2.72
CA PRO A 50 -8.07 -12.52 2.05
C PRO A 50 -7.66 -13.87 1.47
N THR A 51 -7.72 -14.00 0.15
CA THR A 51 -7.13 -15.12 -0.56
C THR A 51 -5.63 -15.01 -0.28
N THR A 52 -5.17 -15.62 0.81
CA THR A 52 -3.76 -15.93 1.00
C THR A 52 -3.46 -17.01 -0.02
N ASP A 53 -3.16 -16.58 -1.25
CA ASP A 53 -2.59 -17.43 -2.27
C ASP A 53 -1.19 -17.82 -1.76
N ALA A 54 -1.11 -19.01 -1.16
CA ALA A 54 0.15 -19.65 -0.85
C ALA A 54 0.90 -19.88 -2.17
N PRO A 55 2.24 -19.71 -2.20
CA PRO A 55 2.98 -19.54 -3.44
C PRO A 55 2.87 -20.80 -4.29
N ALA A 56 2.13 -20.70 -5.39
CA ALA A 56 2.31 -21.60 -6.51
C ALA A 56 3.77 -21.47 -6.95
N THR A 57 4.46 -22.58 -7.17
CA THR A 57 5.82 -22.67 -7.71
C THR A 57 5.97 -22.12 -9.16
N GLY A 58 5.02 -21.31 -9.62
CA GLY A 58 5.14 -20.42 -10.76
C GLY A 58 5.22 -19.00 -10.25
N GLY A 59 6.38 -18.35 -10.40
CA GLY A 59 6.61 -16.98 -9.94
C GLY A 59 5.49 -16.03 -10.35
N VAL A 60 5.22 -15.04 -9.50
CA VAL A 60 4.17 -14.05 -9.71
C VAL A 60 4.40 -13.37 -11.05
N LYS A 61 3.39 -13.41 -11.93
CA LYS A 61 3.46 -12.73 -13.23
C LYS A 61 3.05 -11.27 -13.09
N LYS A 62 3.72 -10.40 -13.84
CA LYS A 62 3.31 -9.01 -14.00
C LYS A 62 1.96 -8.94 -14.74
N PRO A 63 1.10 -7.94 -14.46
CA PRO A 63 -0.09 -7.68 -15.26
C PRO A 63 0.28 -7.39 -16.73
N ASP A 64 -0.50 -7.92 -17.66
CA ASP A 64 -0.32 -7.67 -19.11
C ASP A 64 -0.73 -6.25 -19.53
N ASP A 65 -1.59 -5.60 -18.75
CA ASP A 65 -2.13 -4.26 -18.97
C ASP A 65 -1.22 -3.14 -18.41
N LEU A 66 -0.02 -3.45 -17.94
CA LEU A 66 0.90 -2.41 -17.45
C LEU A 66 1.18 -1.37 -18.56
N PRO A 67 1.28 -0.07 -18.22
CA PRO A 67 1.54 0.99 -19.19
C PRO A 67 2.75 0.69 -20.06
N ALA A 68 2.58 0.83 -21.37
CA ALA A 68 3.67 0.60 -22.32
C ALA A 68 4.84 1.55 -22.01
N GLY A 69 6.05 1.00 -21.92
CA GLY A 69 7.24 1.78 -21.61
C GLY A 69 7.47 2.08 -20.13
N LEU A 70 6.62 1.59 -19.22
CA LEU A 70 6.92 1.61 -17.79
C LEU A 70 8.08 0.64 -17.50
N PRO A 71 9.28 1.12 -17.09
CA PRO A 71 10.32 0.24 -16.61
C PRO A 71 9.85 -0.50 -15.35
N LEU A 72 10.48 -1.63 -15.04
CA LEU A 72 10.26 -2.35 -13.77
C LEU A 72 11.58 -2.40 -12.99
N PRO A 73 11.52 -2.38 -11.65
CA PRO A 73 12.71 -2.48 -10.81
C PRO A 73 13.39 -3.84 -10.97
N SER A 74 14.70 -3.86 -10.78
CA SER A 74 15.50 -5.08 -10.70
C SER A 74 15.17 -5.82 -9.40
N GLY A 75 14.46 -6.94 -9.49
CA GLY A 75 14.06 -7.73 -8.33
C GLY A 75 13.14 -8.88 -8.71
N GLU A 76 12.89 -9.78 -7.75
CA GLU A 76 11.88 -10.82 -7.92
C GLU A 76 10.52 -10.24 -7.56
N LEU A 77 9.56 -10.30 -8.49
CA LEU A 77 8.17 -9.94 -8.23
C LEU A 77 7.55 -11.03 -7.34
N THR A 78 7.12 -10.67 -6.14
CA THR A 78 6.57 -11.61 -5.15
C THR A 78 5.10 -11.39 -4.87
N SER A 79 4.54 -10.24 -5.26
CA SER A 79 3.10 -9.98 -5.13
C SER A 79 2.62 -8.93 -6.12
N VAL A 80 1.41 -9.13 -6.63
CA VAL A 80 0.66 -8.17 -7.43
C VAL A 80 -0.76 -8.13 -6.87
N THR A 81 -1.22 -6.94 -6.50
CA THR A 81 -2.59 -6.71 -6.04
C THR A 81 -3.19 -5.51 -6.76
N GLY A 82 -4.51 -5.37 -6.70
CA GLY A 82 -5.25 -4.32 -7.39
C GLY A 82 -5.90 -4.80 -8.69
N SER A 83 -6.26 -3.86 -9.54
CA SER A 83 -7.03 -4.08 -10.76
C SER A 83 -6.53 -3.20 -11.90
N GLN A 84 -7.10 -3.35 -13.09
CA GLN A 84 -6.74 -2.57 -14.27
C GLN A 84 -6.62 -1.07 -13.94
N GLY A 85 -5.49 -0.46 -14.32
CA GLY A 85 -5.18 0.94 -14.04
C GLY A 85 -4.82 1.29 -12.59
N ALA A 86 -4.84 0.34 -11.64
CA ALA A 86 -4.48 0.58 -10.24
C ALA A 86 -3.86 -0.68 -9.62
N TYR A 87 -2.53 -0.79 -9.68
CA TYR A 87 -1.79 -1.96 -9.23
C TYR A 87 -0.82 -1.64 -8.09
N VAL A 88 -0.63 -2.59 -7.18
CA VAL A 88 0.46 -2.58 -6.21
C VAL A 88 1.34 -3.80 -6.47
N LEU A 89 2.58 -3.57 -6.89
CA LEU A 89 3.57 -4.58 -7.19
C LEU A 89 4.63 -4.59 -6.09
N THR A 90 4.94 -5.76 -5.55
CA THR A 90 5.98 -5.94 -4.52
C THR A 90 7.13 -6.74 -5.08
N PHE A 91 8.33 -6.18 -4.99
CA PHE A 91 9.56 -6.81 -5.41
C PHE A 91 10.44 -7.08 -4.20
N THR A 92 11.01 -8.29 -4.11
CA THR A 92 12.10 -8.58 -3.17
C THR A 92 13.43 -8.23 -3.83
N ALA A 93 14.30 -7.59 -3.06
CA ALA A 93 15.61 -7.17 -3.51
C ALA A 93 16.62 -7.29 -2.37
N GLN A 94 17.82 -7.77 -2.69
CA GLN A 94 18.90 -7.88 -1.70
C GLN A 94 19.41 -6.50 -1.24
N ASP A 95 19.38 -5.50 -2.13
CA ASP A 95 19.64 -4.10 -1.80
C ASP A 95 18.53 -3.20 -2.39
N PRO A 96 17.41 -3.01 -1.67
CA PRO A 96 16.26 -2.28 -2.19
C PRO A 96 16.57 -0.80 -2.48
N LYS A 97 17.58 -0.23 -1.81
CA LYS A 97 18.00 1.16 -2.02
C LYS A 97 18.70 1.34 -3.36
N ALA A 98 19.62 0.45 -3.71
CA ALA A 98 20.28 0.44 -5.01
C ALA A 98 19.27 0.20 -6.12
N VAL A 99 18.37 -0.77 -5.95
CA VAL A 99 17.28 -1.04 -6.90
C VAL A 99 16.41 0.18 -7.13
N VAL A 100 16.03 0.91 -6.07
CA VAL A 100 15.28 2.16 -6.20
C VAL A 100 16.08 3.24 -6.93
N ALA A 101 17.37 3.38 -6.64
CA ALA A 101 18.20 4.38 -7.31
C ALA A 101 18.35 4.08 -8.82
N GLU A 102 18.47 2.81 -9.20
CA GLU A 102 18.46 2.38 -10.60
C GLU A 102 17.10 2.59 -11.25
N TYR A 103 16.03 2.20 -10.54
CA TYR A 103 14.67 2.32 -11.03
C TYR A 103 14.28 3.78 -11.29
N ARG A 104 14.70 4.69 -10.41
CA ARG A 104 14.57 6.14 -10.61
C ARG A 104 15.21 6.59 -11.93
N LYS A 105 16.46 6.19 -12.19
CA LYS A 105 17.14 6.54 -13.44
C LYS A 105 16.44 5.97 -14.67
N ALA A 106 15.91 4.75 -14.56
CA ALA A 106 15.13 4.13 -15.64
C ALA A 106 13.85 4.92 -15.92
N LEU A 107 13.15 5.39 -14.88
CA LEU A 107 11.96 6.23 -15.00
C LEU A 107 12.29 7.58 -15.63
N GLU A 108 13.35 8.25 -15.19
CA GLU A 108 13.81 9.51 -15.78
C GLU A 108 14.19 9.31 -17.27
N GLY A 109 14.85 8.20 -17.61
CA GLY A 109 15.15 7.82 -19.00
C GLY A 109 13.91 7.51 -19.83
N ALA A 110 12.83 7.04 -19.20
CA ALA A 110 11.51 6.84 -19.80
C ALA A 110 10.64 8.11 -19.80
N GLN A 111 11.22 9.28 -19.50
CA GLN A 111 10.55 10.58 -19.46
C GLN A 111 9.47 10.72 -18.37
N TYR A 112 9.61 10.01 -17.26
CA TYR A 112 8.82 10.29 -16.07
C TYR A 112 9.42 11.47 -15.29
N THR A 113 8.55 12.34 -14.79
CA THR A 113 8.94 13.38 -13.83
C THR A 113 8.96 12.78 -12.44
N VAL A 114 10.14 12.73 -11.81
CA VAL A 114 10.33 12.17 -10.46
C VAL A 114 10.31 13.28 -9.41
N VAL A 115 9.51 13.10 -8.36
CA VAL A 115 9.39 13.99 -7.20
C VAL A 115 9.55 13.18 -5.92
N ASP A 116 10.46 13.61 -5.05
CA ASP A 116 10.66 13.02 -3.73
C ASP A 116 9.76 13.70 -2.68
N VAL A 117 8.97 12.91 -1.94
CA VAL A 117 8.08 13.37 -0.87
C VAL A 117 8.21 12.46 0.34
N ALA A 118 8.73 12.99 1.46
CA ALA A 118 8.81 12.29 2.74
C ALA A 118 9.48 10.88 2.69
N GLY A 119 10.48 10.70 1.83
CA GLY A 119 11.21 9.43 1.69
C GLY A 119 10.56 8.40 0.77
N ILE A 120 9.44 8.76 0.13
CA ILE A 120 8.81 8.06 -0.99
C ILE A 120 9.07 8.92 -2.22
N PHE A 121 9.39 8.32 -3.36
CA PHE A 121 9.40 9.09 -4.61
C PHE A 121 8.18 8.72 -5.45
N THR A 122 7.63 9.72 -6.13
CA THR A 122 6.53 9.57 -7.09
C THR A 122 7.02 9.98 -8.46
N ALA A 123 6.75 9.16 -9.46
CA ALA A 123 7.10 9.38 -10.84
C ALA A 123 5.83 9.48 -11.68
N THR A 124 5.68 10.56 -12.46
CA THR A 124 4.49 10.79 -13.30
C THR A 124 4.87 10.97 -14.76
N SER A 125 4.13 10.34 -15.67
CA SER A 125 4.25 10.49 -17.12
C SER A 125 2.87 10.37 -17.77
N ASP A 126 2.46 11.38 -18.54
CA ASP A 126 1.13 11.48 -19.16
C ASP A 126 0.00 11.21 -18.17
N LYS A 127 -0.56 10.00 -18.24
CA LYS A 127 -1.66 9.49 -17.41
C LYS A 127 -1.20 8.51 -16.35
N THR A 128 0.09 8.22 -16.24
CA THR A 128 0.62 7.21 -15.33
C THR A 128 1.29 7.89 -14.14
N SER A 129 0.94 7.45 -12.94
CA SER A 129 1.61 7.81 -11.68
C SER A 129 2.13 6.54 -11.02
N VAL A 130 3.39 6.59 -10.56
CA VAL A 130 4.06 5.51 -9.86
C VAL A 130 4.62 6.04 -8.55
N SER A 131 4.11 5.58 -7.42
CA SER A 131 4.71 5.86 -6.12
C SER A 131 5.53 4.67 -5.66
N VAL A 132 6.73 4.93 -5.15
CA VAL A 132 7.68 3.88 -4.76
C VAL A 132 8.05 4.02 -3.30
N ALA A 133 7.72 3.01 -2.52
CA ALA A 133 8.13 2.86 -1.14
C ALA A 133 9.13 1.70 -1.02
N THR A 134 10.00 1.77 -0.01
CA THR A 134 10.95 0.71 0.29
C THR A 134 10.84 0.28 1.73
N THR A 135 11.10 -1.01 1.97
CA THR A 135 11.32 -1.58 3.29
C THR A 135 12.76 -2.10 3.37
N ALA A 136 13.06 -2.96 4.35
CA ALA A 136 14.40 -3.52 4.53
C ALA A 136 14.83 -4.44 3.37
N ASP A 137 13.88 -5.14 2.77
CA ASP A 137 14.12 -6.20 1.77
C ASP A 137 13.15 -6.13 0.57
N THR A 138 12.24 -5.16 0.56
CA THR A 138 11.26 -5.00 -0.52
C THR A 138 11.21 -3.60 -1.12
N VAL A 139 10.82 -3.55 -2.39
CA VAL A 139 10.43 -2.36 -3.12
C VAL A 139 8.95 -2.50 -3.50
N VAL A 140 8.13 -1.55 -3.06
CA VAL A 140 6.69 -1.54 -3.32
C VAL A 140 6.40 -0.44 -4.34
N LEU A 141 5.82 -0.82 -5.47
CA LEU A 141 5.39 0.08 -6.54
C LEU A 141 3.87 0.17 -6.53
N THR A 142 3.35 1.36 -6.29
CA THR A 142 1.93 1.67 -6.44
C THR A 142 1.74 2.43 -7.75
N LEU A 143 1.05 1.81 -8.70
CA LEU A 143 0.72 2.34 -10.01
C LEU A 143 -0.72 2.82 -10.02
N ALA A 144 -0.95 4.01 -10.59
CA ALA A 144 -2.27 4.53 -10.91
C ALA A 144 -2.29 5.16 -12.30
N THR A 145 -3.28 4.83 -13.12
CA THR A 145 -3.55 5.48 -14.40
C THR A 145 -4.72 6.46 -14.28
N LEU A 146 -4.54 7.68 -14.75
CA LEU A 146 -5.43 8.85 -14.66
C LEU A 146 -6.28 9.04 -15.93
#